data_AF-A0A523SQE2-F1
#
_entry.id   AF-A0A523SQE2-F1
#
_cell.length_a   1.000
_cell.length_b   1.000
_cell.length_c   1.000
_cell.angle_alpha   90.00
_cell.angle_beta   90.00
_cell.angle_gamma   90.00
#
_symmetry.space_group_name_H-M   'P 1'
#
loop_
_entity.id
_entity.type
_entity.pdbx_description
1 polymer ?
#
loop_
_entity_poly.entity_id
_entity_poly.type
_entity_poly.pdbx_seq_one_letter_code
_entity_poly.pdbx_strand_id
1 'polypeptide(L)'
;ARRVKDDEVAIIANTFSIREVDMNDKENFICPTDLVEYAIKRGWYDPDSGEKFDFAKAYAPEKVHTSLSNTHRQWNMARLLNKNFSITLEESEKGMMPVSVKPDRKLSLKDVMEIFRNHYEGTVLDKSQKYKTSPHKTPGTICNYGTHRTTVVQQRNWLPPEIGTVTWRALDQPCSSVFVPWYLGATRIPEAFRKAPESLYTTKRDLLDYHFNVPKETWRLDMESASAVFTLLGEIVDADYKRAIGNVRKTWKEFEMLEFMLQPVIEESALKLFKQDKALAMEFLTLYSSSQALKSLETAKNLIDEIK
;
A
#
# COMPACT_ATOMS: atom_id res chain seq x y z
N ALA A 1 7.46 -19.43 -3.45
CA ALA A 1 7.69 -18.02 -3.82
C ALA A 1 8.18 -17.95 -5.25
N ARG A 2 7.82 -16.89 -5.98
CA ARG A 2 8.27 -16.63 -7.36
C ARG A 2 8.88 -15.21 -7.41
N ARG A 3 10.04 -15.07 -8.04
CA ARG A 3 10.67 -13.78 -8.34
C ARG A 3 9.81 -13.01 -9.35
N VAL A 4 9.54 -11.74 -9.07
CA VAL A 4 8.95 -10.81 -10.05
C VAL A 4 10.09 -10.34 -10.96
N LYS A 5 9.88 -10.38 -12.28
CA LYS A 5 10.91 -9.94 -13.23
C LYS A 5 11.15 -8.44 -13.11
N ASP A 6 12.36 -8.02 -13.45
CA ASP A 6 12.81 -6.64 -13.30
C ASP A 6 11.97 -5.62 -14.11
N ASP A 7 11.26 -6.07 -15.16
CA ASP A 7 10.38 -5.25 -16.00
C ASP A 7 8.87 -5.51 -15.78
N GLU A 8 8.51 -6.23 -14.71
CA GLU A 8 7.13 -6.58 -14.36
C GLU A 8 6.71 -6.02 -12.99
N VAL A 9 5.41 -5.89 -12.78
CA VAL A 9 4.79 -5.53 -11.50
C VAL A 9 3.80 -6.62 -11.10
N ALA A 10 3.97 -7.20 -9.90
CA ALA A 10 3.01 -8.18 -9.38
C ALA A 10 1.71 -7.50 -8.93
N ILE A 11 0.57 -8.13 -9.26
CA ILE A 11 -0.77 -7.64 -8.93
C ILE A 11 -1.48 -8.63 -7.99
N ILE A 12 -1.38 -8.38 -6.68
CA ILE A 12 -1.81 -9.34 -5.66
C ILE A 12 -2.99 -8.77 -4.89
N ALA A 13 -4.14 -9.44 -4.98
CA ALA A 13 -5.29 -9.24 -4.11
C ALA A 13 -5.33 -10.31 -3.00
N ASN A 14 -6.47 -10.51 -2.35
CA ASN A 14 -6.61 -11.51 -1.29
C ASN A 14 -6.85 -12.93 -1.86
N THR A 15 -5.98 -13.37 -2.78
CA THR A 15 -6.00 -14.69 -3.43
C THR A 15 -4.58 -15.17 -3.76
N PHE A 16 -4.39 -16.46 -4.00
CA PHE A 16 -3.13 -16.98 -4.53
C PHE A 16 -3.02 -16.67 -6.03
N SER A 17 -1.94 -15.99 -6.41
CA SER A 17 -1.69 -15.64 -7.81
C SER A 17 -0.74 -16.61 -8.52
N ILE A 18 0.22 -17.22 -7.80
CA ILE A 18 1.23 -18.11 -8.42
C ILE A 18 0.54 -19.42 -8.81
N ARG A 19 0.52 -19.71 -10.11
CA ARG A 19 -0.04 -20.96 -10.67
C ARG A 19 1.07 -21.97 -10.96
N GLU A 20 1.85 -21.71 -12.01
CA GLU A 20 2.98 -22.56 -12.39
C GLU A 20 4.15 -22.38 -11.42
N VAL A 21 4.77 -23.51 -11.04
CA VAL A 21 5.97 -23.58 -10.21
C VAL A 21 6.97 -24.51 -10.90
N ASP A 22 8.07 -23.94 -11.40
CA ASP A 22 9.19 -24.73 -11.89
C ASP A 22 10.16 -24.99 -10.72
N MET A 23 10.18 -26.22 -10.22
CA MET A 23 11.04 -26.60 -9.09
C MET A 23 12.52 -26.71 -9.49
N ASN A 24 12.85 -26.76 -10.78
CA ASN A 24 14.22 -26.80 -11.28
C ASN A 24 14.81 -25.39 -11.48
N ASP A 25 13.96 -24.38 -11.69
CA ASP A 25 14.36 -22.99 -11.78
C ASP A 25 14.62 -22.39 -10.37
N LYS A 26 15.85 -22.57 -9.89
CA LYS A 26 16.30 -22.04 -8.60
C LYS A 26 16.55 -20.53 -8.59
N GLU A 27 16.56 -19.88 -9.75
CA GLU A 27 16.74 -18.43 -9.84
C GLU A 27 15.43 -17.69 -9.59
N ASN A 28 14.33 -18.22 -10.13
CA ASN A 28 13.02 -17.58 -10.03
C ASN A 28 12.09 -18.22 -9.00
N PHE A 29 12.35 -19.46 -8.54
CA PHE A 29 11.48 -20.13 -7.59
C PHE A 29 12.20 -20.63 -6.33
N ILE A 30 11.53 -20.41 -5.20
CA ILE A 30 11.88 -21.02 -3.91
C ILE A 30 10.63 -21.72 -3.40
N CYS A 31 10.68 -23.04 -3.26
CA CYS A 31 9.59 -23.88 -2.75
C CYS A 31 10.12 -25.07 -1.95
N PRO A 32 9.31 -25.63 -1.02
CA PRO A 32 9.62 -26.92 -0.39
C PRO A 32 9.82 -28.02 -1.44
N THR A 33 10.76 -28.92 -1.21
CA THR A 33 11.07 -30.02 -2.14
C THR A 33 9.94 -31.03 -2.28
N ASP A 34 9.07 -31.13 -1.27
CA ASP A 34 7.92 -32.02 -1.21
C ASP A 34 6.60 -31.32 -1.61
N LEU A 35 6.65 -30.12 -2.21
CA LEU A 35 5.45 -29.32 -2.52
C LEU A 35 4.39 -30.13 -3.29
N VAL A 36 4.77 -30.79 -4.38
CA VAL A 36 3.84 -31.55 -5.22
C VAL A 36 3.43 -32.85 -4.53
N GLU A 37 4.37 -33.58 -3.94
CA GLU A 37 4.13 -34.82 -3.21
C GLU A 37 3.12 -34.63 -2.06
N TYR A 38 3.24 -33.52 -1.34
CA TYR A 38 2.31 -33.14 -0.29
C TYR A 38 0.90 -32.92 -0.85
N ALA A 39 0.75 -32.19 -1.96
CA ALA A 39 -0.54 -31.97 -2.60
C ALA A 39 -1.20 -33.30 -3.05
N ILE A 40 -0.41 -34.22 -3.62
CA ILE A 40 -0.87 -35.57 -3.99
C ILE A 40 -1.35 -36.34 -2.76
N LYS A 41 -0.54 -36.37 -1.69
CA LYS A 41 -0.90 -37.05 -0.43
C LYS A 41 -2.19 -36.52 0.20
N ARG A 42 -2.49 -35.24 -0.01
CA ARG A 42 -3.71 -34.59 0.48
C ARG A 42 -4.92 -34.77 -0.45
N GLY A 43 -4.74 -35.36 -1.63
CA GLY A 43 -5.77 -35.49 -2.66
C GLY A 43 -6.13 -34.16 -3.31
N TRP A 44 -5.24 -33.17 -3.28
CA TRP A 44 -5.44 -31.84 -3.86
C TRP A 44 -4.96 -31.74 -5.30
N TYR A 45 -4.10 -32.67 -5.72
CA TYR A 45 -3.62 -32.79 -7.07
C TYR A 45 -3.58 -34.27 -7.46
N ASP A 46 -4.11 -34.57 -8.65
CA ASP A 46 -4.04 -35.89 -9.27
C ASP A 46 -2.99 -35.88 -10.39
N PRO A 47 -1.86 -36.57 -10.23
CA PRO A 47 -0.80 -36.61 -11.24
C PRO A 47 -1.25 -37.33 -12.52
N ASP A 48 -2.28 -38.19 -12.44
CA ASP A 48 -2.79 -38.97 -13.58
C ASP A 48 -3.91 -38.24 -14.34
N SER A 49 -4.33 -37.05 -13.87
CA SER A 49 -5.37 -36.23 -14.51
C SER A 49 -4.98 -35.69 -15.90
N GLY A 50 -3.70 -35.70 -16.24
CA GLY A 50 -3.15 -35.07 -17.44
C GLY A 50 -2.98 -33.54 -17.34
N GLU A 51 -3.38 -32.92 -16.22
CA GLU A 51 -3.16 -31.50 -15.99
C GLU A 51 -1.79 -31.22 -15.35
N LYS A 52 -1.15 -30.10 -15.75
CA LYS A 52 0.03 -29.59 -15.04
C LYS A 52 -0.36 -29.17 -13.62
N PHE A 53 0.56 -29.36 -12.68
CA PHE A 53 0.39 -28.87 -11.31
C PHE A 53 0.23 -27.35 -11.27
N ASP A 54 -0.89 -26.88 -10.72
CA ASP A 54 -1.20 -25.46 -10.48
C ASP A 54 -1.28 -25.23 -8.97
N PHE A 55 -0.30 -24.49 -8.42
CA PHE A 55 -0.19 -24.24 -6.99
C PHE A 55 -1.42 -23.52 -6.43
N ALA A 56 -1.91 -22.50 -7.12
CA ALA A 56 -3.08 -21.74 -6.68
C ALA A 56 -4.33 -22.64 -6.64
N LYS A 57 -4.53 -23.47 -7.66
CA LYS A 57 -5.65 -24.43 -7.73
C LYS A 57 -5.55 -25.51 -6.64
N ALA A 58 -4.36 -26.05 -6.41
CA ALA A 58 -4.15 -27.13 -5.43
C ALA A 58 -4.28 -26.65 -3.97
N TYR A 59 -3.84 -25.42 -3.66
CA TYR A 59 -3.75 -24.94 -2.28
C TYR A 59 -4.85 -23.95 -1.87
N ALA A 60 -5.76 -23.57 -2.77
CA ALA A 60 -6.89 -22.72 -2.43
C ALA A 60 -8.19 -23.16 -3.13
N PRO A 61 -9.36 -23.03 -2.48
CA PRO A 61 -10.64 -23.31 -3.11
C PRO A 61 -10.88 -22.43 -4.35
N GLU A 62 -11.52 -23.00 -5.38
CA GLU A 62 -11.81 -22.32 -6.65
C GLU A 62 -12.51 -20.96 -6.47
N LYS A 63 -13.48 -20.89 -5.55
CA LYS A 63 -14.23 -19.66 -5.23
C LYS A 63 -13.35 -18.47 -4.82
N VAL A 64 -12.11 -18.71 -4.37
CA VAL A 64 -11.17 -17.65 -4.00
C VAL A 64 -10.57 -17.00 -5.25
N HIS A 65 -10.34 -17.79 -6.30
CA HIS A 65 -9.79 -17.37 -7.59
C HIS A 65 -10.80 -16.65 -8.47
N THR A 66 -12.08 -16.98 -8.33
CA THR A 66 -13.19 -16.35 -9.05
C THR A 66 -13.93 -15.29 -8.23
N SER A 67 -13.43 -14.95 -7.04
CA SER A 67 -14.02 -13.90 -6.22
C SER A 67 -13.92 -12.54 -6.92
N LEU A 68 -15.08 -11.97 -7.27
CA LEU A 68 -15.17 -10.65 -7.92
C LEU A 68 -14.38 -9.57 -7.16
N SER A 69 -14.41 -9.59 -5.83
CA SER A 69 -13.66 -8.63 -5.02
C SER A 69 -12.13 -8.73 -5.23
N ASN A 70 -11.61 -9.90 -5.57
CA ASN A 70 -10.20 -10.10 -5.87
C ASN A 70 -9.89 -9.81 -7.34
N THR A 71 -10.64 -10.43 -8.24
CA THR A 71 -10.39 -10.37 -9.69
C THR A 71 -10.57 -8.96 -10.23
N HIS A 72 -11.59 -8.23 -9.77
CA HIS A 72 -11.80 -6.83 -10.15
C HIS A 72 -10.60 -5.96 -9.75
N ARG A 73 -10.07 -6.09 -8.52
CA ARG A 73 -8.89 -5.31 -8.07
C ARG A 73 -7.66 -5.63 -8.90
N GLN A 74 -7.41 -6.91 -9.16
CA GLN A 74 -6.27 -7.33 -9.98
C GLN A 74 -6.39 -6.79 -11.40
N TRP A 75 -7.56 -6.93 -12.02
CA TRP A 75 -7.84 -6.43 -13.37
C TRP A 75 -7.68 -4.91 -13.44
N ASN A 76 -8.19 -4.20 -12.44
CA ASN A 76 -8.08 -2.76 -12.36
C ASN A 76 -6.64 -2.28 -12.16
N MET A 77 -5.84 -2.95 -11.33
CA MET A 77 -4.40 -2.68 -11.24
C MET A 77 -3.70 -2.93 -12.58
N ALA A 78 -4.01 -4.06 -13.24
CA ALA A 78 -3.39 -4.45 -14.50
C ALA A 78 -3.60 -3.41 -15.61
N ARG A 79 -4.84 -2.95 -15.82
CA ARG A 79 -5.15 -1.94 -16.85
C ARG A 79 -4.54 -0.57 -16.56
N LEU A 80 -4.31 -0.23 -15.28
CA LEU A 80 -3.66 1.02 -14.88
C LEU A 80 -2.14 0.96 -15.11
N LEU A 81 -1.56 -0.23 -15.04
CA LEU A 81 -0.14 -0.48 -15.34
C LEU A 81 0.12 -0.54 -16.84
N ASN A 82 -0.81 -1.11 -17.63
CA ASN A 82 -0.67 -1.29 -19.06
C ASN A 82 -2.00 -1.00 -19.77
N LYS A 83 -2.05 0.08 -20.57
CA LYS A 83 -3.27 0.50 -21.27
C LYS A 83 -3.75 -0.52 -22.31
N ASN A 84 -2.85 -1.37 -22.81
CA ASN A 84 -3.15 -2.44 -23.77
C ASN A 84 -3.28 -3.81 -23.08
N PHE A 85 -3.59 -3.84 -21.78
CA PHE A 85 -3.80 -5.09 -21.05
C PHE A 85 -4.91 -5.90 -21.71
N SER A 86 -4.57 -7.13 -22.12
CA SER A 86 -5.40 -7.92 -23.05
C SER A 86 -6.56 -8.65 -22.39
N ILE A 87 -6.50 -8.88 -21.08
CA ILE A 87 -7.54 -9.62 -20.36
C ILE A 87 -8.74 -8.70 -20.11
N THR A 88 -9.89 -9.11 -20.61
CA THR A 88 -11.17 -8.43 -20.40
C THR A 88 -11.65 -8.57 -18.97
N LEU A 89 -12.59 -7.72 -18.55
CA LEU A 89 -13.22 -7.85 -17.24
C LEU A 89 -13.89 -9.23 -17.08
N GLU A 90 -14.62 -9.70 -18.08
CA GLU A 90 -15.29 -11.01 -18.05
C GLU A 90 -14.30 -12.18 -17.89
N GLU A 91 -13.17 -12.16 -18.59
CA GLU A 91 -12.12 -13.16 -18.42
C GLU A 91 -11.51 -13.10 -17.01
N SER A 92 -11.29 -11.89 -16.48
CA SER A 92 -10.80 -11.74 -15.11
C SER A 92 -11.75 -12.34 -14.08
N GLU A 93 -13.07 -12.22 -14.27
CA GLU A 93 -14.08 -12.78 -13.37
C GLU A 93 -14.08 -14.30 -13.35
N LYS A 94 -13.58 -14.94 -14.43
CA LYS A 94 -13.33 -16.39 -14.50
C LYS A 94 -12.00 -16.80 -13.84
N GLY A 95 -11.33 -15.88 -13.15
CA GLY A 95 -10.05 -16.13 -12.46
C GLY A 95 -8.84 -16.19 -13.40
N MET A 96 -8.99 -15.71 -14.64
CA MET A 96 -7.90 -15.61 -15.61
C MET A 96 -7.11 -14.32 -15.34
N MET A 97 -6.16 -14.38 -14.40
CA MET A 97 -5.29 -13.25 -14.08
C MET A 97 -3.83 -13.68 -14.00
N PRO A 98 -2.88 -12.93 -14.59
CA PRO A 98 -1.46 -13.22 -14.43
C PRO A 98 -0.99 -12.80 -13.02
N VAL A 99 0.11 -13.41 -12.57
CA VAL A 99 0.81 -13.02 -11.33
C VAL A 99 1.29 -11.56 -11.41
N SER A 100 1.81 -11.19 -12.58
CA SER A 100 2.51 -9.95 -12.83
C SER A 100 2.19 -9.42 -14.22
N VAL A 101 2.29 -8.10 -14.37
CA VAL A 101 2.00 -7.37 -15.60
C VAL A 101 3.22 -6.54 -15.94
N LYS A 102 3.66 -6.59 -17.20
CA LYS A 102 4.63 -5.65 -17.74
C LYS A 102 3.96 -4.29 -17.98
N PRO A 103 4.36 -3.22 -17.29
CA PRO A 103 3.80 -1.90 -17.52
C PRO A 103 4.11 -1.39 -18.94
N ASP A 104 3.27 -0.52 -19.49
CA ASP A 104 3.49 0.09 -20.82
C ASP A 104 4.58 1.18 -20.82
N ARG A 105 5.06 1.57 -19.64
CA ARG A 105 6.13 2.54 -19.40
C ARG A 105 6.76 2.36 -18.02
N LYS A 106 7.89 3.02 -17.77
CA LYS A 106 8.45 3.14 -16.41
C LYS A 106 7.47 3.89 -15.50
N LEU A 107 7.36 3.42 -14.25
CA LEU A 107 6.49 3.99 -13.23
C LEU A 107 7.27 4.95 -12.34
N SER A 108 6.67 6.09 -12.05
CA SER A 108 7.07 6.98 -10.97
C SER A 108 6.42 6.56 -9.66
N LEU A 109 6.93 7.08 -8.55
CA LEU A 109 6.32 6.89 -7.23
C LEU A 109 4.86 7.37 -7.20
N LYS A 110 4.59 8.51 -7.85
CA LYS A 110 3.25 9.07 -8.00
C LYS A 110 2.31 8.11 -8.71
N ASP A 111 2.77 7.41 -9.74
CA ASP A 111 1.93 6.45 -10.47
C ASP A 111 1.45 5.32 -9.54
N VAL A 112 2.34 4.80 -8.70
CA VAL A 112 2.01 3.76 -7.72
C VAL A 112 1.01 4.28 -6.68
N MET A 113 1.23 5.50 -6.17
CA MET A 113 0.32 6.13 -5.22
C MET A 113 -1.08 6.36 -5.81
N GLU A 114 -1.18 6.79 -7.07
CA GLU A 114 -2.47 6.97 -7.75
C GLU A 114 -3.20 5.63 -8.01
N ILE A 115 -2.47 4.53 -8.26
CA ILE A 115 -3.09 3.19 -8.34
C ILE A 115 -3.76 2.83 -7.01
N PHE A 116 -3.10 3.07 -5.88
CA PHE A 116 -3.67 2.80 -4.55
C PHE A 116 -4.86 3.69 -4.19
N ARG A 117 -5.05 4.81 -4.90
CA ARG A 117 -6.17 5.75 -4.72
C ARG A 117 -7.37 5.43 -5.59
N ASN A 118 -7.27 4.45 -6.47
CA ASN A 118 -8.26 4.17 -7.50
C ASN A 118 -9.46 3.36 -6.97
N HIS A 119 -10.64 3.68 -7.49
CA HIS A 119 -11.94 3.08 -7.16
C HIS A 119 -12.67 2.54 -8.40
N TYR A 120 -11.92 2.12 -9.42
CA TYR A 120 -12.41 1.68 -10.74
C TYR A 120 -12.79 2.81 -11.71
N GLU A 121 -12.33 4.04 -11.48
CA GLU A 121 -12.65 5.20 -12.31
C GLU A 121 -12.38 4.90 -13.80
N GLY A 122 -13.34 5.28 -14.64
CA GLY A 122 -13.29 5.04 -16.10
C GLY A 122 -13.71 3.64 -16.53
N THR A 123 -14.36 2.86 -15.67
CA THR A 123 -14.86 1.51 -16.01
C THR A 123 -16.33 1.35 -15.62
N VAL A 124 -16.95 0.26 -16.06
CA VAL A 124 -18.32 -0.11 -15.69
C VAL A 124 -18.48 -0.47 -14.20
N LEU A 125 -17.37 -0.73 -13.50
CA LEU A 125 -17.39 -1.04 -12.06
C LEU A 125 -17.54 0.20 -11.19
N ASP A 126 -17.20 1.40 -11.69
CA ASP A 126 -17.33 2.66 -10.94
C ASP A 126 -18.81 3.04 -10.75
N LYS A 127 -19.28 2.91 -9.51
CA LYS A 127 -20.66 3.27 -9.10
C LYS A 127 -20.77 4.65 -8.46
N SER A 128 -19.68 5.43 -8.44
CA SER A 128 -19.63 6.77 -7.84
C SER A 128 -20.35 7.84 -8.66
N GLN A 129 -20.67 7.53 -9.93
CA GLN A 129 -21.22 8.47 -10.90
C GLN A 129 -20.38 9.75 -11.04
N LYS A 130 -19.07 9.61 -11.25
CA LYS A 130 -18.10 10.73 -11.22
C LYS A 130 -18.13 11.45 -9.87
N TYR A 131 -18.03 10.67 -8.79
CA TYR A 131 -17.98 11.16 -7.41
C TYR A 131 -19.22 11.94 -6.94
N LYS A 132 -20.39 11.76 -7.58
CA LYS A 132 -21.67 12.27 -7.01
C LYS A 132 -22.02 11.55 -5.71
N THR A 133 -21.61 10.30 -5.57
CA THR A 133 -21.62 9.53 -4.32
C THR A 133 -20.18 9.16 -3.97
N SER A 134 -19.91 8.90 -2.69
CA SER A 134 -18.59 8.40 -2.28
C SER A 134 -18.23 7.14 -3.09
N PRO A 135 -17.04 7.10 -3.71
CA PRO A 135 -16.58 5.93 -4.45
C PRO A 135 -16.30 4.74 -3.54
N HIS A 136 -16.17 4.92 -2.22
CA HIS A 136 -16.06 3.82 -1.26
C HIS A 136 -17.36 3.00 -1.14
N LYS A 137 -18.48 3.46 -1.70
CA LYS A 137 -19.70 2.66 -1.87
C LYS A 137 -19.60 1.66 -3.03
N THR A 138 -18.61 1.81 -3.91
CA THR A 138 -18.31 0.80 -4.94
C THR A 138 -17.67 -0.42 -4.26
N PRO A 139 -18.25 -1.62 -4.40
CA PRO A 139 -17.70 -2.81 -3.74
C PRO A 139 -16.31 -3.18 -4.24
N GLY A 140 -15.46 -3.61 -3.30
CA GLY A 140 -14.18 -4.24 -3.61
C GLY A 140 -13.14 -3.32 -4.25
N THR A 141 -13.19 -2.01 -4.05
CA THR A 141 -12.18 -1.06 -4.57
C THR A 141 -10.80 -1.25 -3.93
N ILE A 142 -9.76 -0.73 -4.59
CA ILE A 142 -8.39 -0.74 -4.04
C ILE A 142 -8.34 0.18 -2.82
N CYS A 143 -8.69 1.46 -3.02
CA CYS A 143 -8.98 2.40 -1.95
C CYS A 143 -10.40 2.15 -1.46
N ASN A 144 -10.57 1.64 -0.24
CA ASN A 144 -11.89 1.33 0.32
C ASN A 144 -12.06 1.91 1.72
N TYR A 145 -13.31 1.97 2.20
CA TYR A 145 -13.66 2.53 3.52
C TYR A 145 -12.87 1.91 4.68
N GLY A 146 -12.57 0.61 4.62
CA GLY A 146 -11.79 -0.09 5.64
C GLY A 146 -10.26 0.09 5.52
N THR A 147 -9.77 0.97 4.64
CA THR A 147 -8.34 1.19 4.46
C THR A 147 -7.79 2.01 5.62
N HIS A 148 -7.19 1.36 6.61
CA HIS A 148 -6.59 2.08 7.74
C HIS A 148 -5.24 2.72 7.42
N ARG A 149 -4.54 2.22 6.39
CA ARG A 149 -3.21 2.69 6.00
C ARG A 149 -2.82 2.16 4.63
N THR A 150 -2.18 3.00 3.84
CA THR A 150 -1.44 2.59 2.63
C THR A 150 0.06 2.82 2.81
N THR A 151 0.89 1.93 2.28
CA THR A 151 2.35 2.07 2.37
C THR A 151 3.00 1.72 1.04
N VAL A 152 3.85 2.62 0.54
CA VAL A 152 4.72 2.39 -0.62
C VAL A 152 6.16 2.43 -0.15
N VAL A 153 6.89 1.32 -0.28
CA VAL A 153 8.30 1.24 0.09
C VAL A 153 9.14 1.41 -1.17
N GLN A 154 9.89 2.49 -1.24
CA GLN A 154 10.82 2.80 -2.32
C GLN A 154 12.23 2.43 -1.89
N GLN A 155 12.89 1.55 -2.63
CA GLN A 155 14.29 1.16 -2.37
C GLN A 155 15.15 1.52 -3.57
N ARG A 156 16.23 2.26 -3.35
CA ARG A 156 17.14 2.74 -4.39
C ARG A 156 18.54 2.24 -4.13
N ASN A 157 19.01 1.36 -5.00
CA ASN A 157 20.27 0.63 -4.85
C ASN A 157 21.52 1.50 -5.02
N TRP A 158 21.40 2.71 -5.56
CA TRP A 158 22.52 3.65 -5.71
C TRP A 158 22.76 4.53 -4.46
N LEU A 159 22.01 4.32 -3.37
CA LEU A 159 22.16 5.03 -2.10
C LEU A 159 22.33 4.03 -0.94
N PRO A 160 23.00 4.42 0.17
CA PRO A 160 23.00 3.63 1.41
C PRO A 160 21.58 3.30 1.85
N PRO A 161 21.28 2.10 2.37
CA PRO A 161 19.92 1.70 2.74
C PRO A 161 19.17 2.70 3.63
N GLU A 162 19.87 3.37 4.56
CA GLU A 162 19.33 4.39 5.47
C GLU A 162 18.74 5.61 4.73
N ILE A 163 19.26 5.93 3.55
CA ILE A 163 18.87 7.07 2.71
C ILE A 163 18.03 6.59 1.52
N GLY A 164 18.45 5.51 0.88
CA GLY A 164 17.85 4.95 -0.33
C GLY A 164 16.50 4.28 -0.10
N THR A 165 16.21 3.86 1.13
CA THR A 165 14.93 3.23 1.52
C THR A 165 14.00 4.25 2.17
N VAL A 166 12.87 4.52 1.52
CA VAL A 166 11.83 5.45 2.01
C VAL A 166 10.49 4.73 2.05
N THR A 167 9.86 4.75 3.21
CA THR A 167 8.51 4.27 3.43
C THR A 167 7.55 5.44 3.32
N TRP A 168 6.83 5.54 2.22
CA TRP A 168 5.79 6.54 2.02
C TRP A 168 4.48 6.02 2.58
N ARG A 169 3.88 6.72 3.55
CA ARG A 169 2.75 6.20 4.31
C ARG A 169 1.62 7.21 4.37
N ALA A 170 0.45 6.79 3.89
CA ALA A 170 -0.82 7.48 4.12
C ALA A 170 -1.57 6.77 5.24
N LEU A 171 -2.01 7.54 6.24
CA LEU A 171 -2.93 7.07 7.28
C LEU A 171 -4.35 7.20 6.75
N ASP A 172 -5.17 6.18 7.00
CA ASP A 172 -6.52 6.05 6.43
C ASP A 172 -6.54 5.91 4.89
N GLN A 173 -7.68 6.21 4.26
CA GLN A 173 -7.87 6.04 2.82
C GLN A 173 -6.94 6.97 2.02
N PRO A 174 -6.10 6.44 1.11
CA PRO A 174 -5.10 7.24 0.40
C PRO A 174 -5.70 8.28 -0.56
N CYS A 175 -6.99 8.16 -0.91
CA CYS A 175 -7.68 9.14 -1.74
C CYS A 175 -7.92 10.45 -0.99
N SER A 176 -8.31 10.40 0.29
CA SER A 176 -8.55 11.56 1.17
C SER A 176 -7.33 11.94 2.03
N SER A 177 -6.25 11.16 1.95
CA SER A 177 -5.03 11.30 2.76
C SER A 177 -3.77 11.58 1.92
N VAL A 178 -2.64 11.69 2.61
CA VAL A 178 -1.33 12.11 2.09
C VAL A 178 -0.24 11.11 2.44
N PHE A 179 0.67 10.86 1.50
CA PHE A 179 1.81 9.97 1.71
C PHE A 179 3.00 10.69 2.36
N VAL A 180 3.18 10.53 3.67
CA VAL A 180 4.33 11.09 4.40
C VAL A 180 5.59 10.22 4.20
N PRO A 181 6.78 10.79 3.90
CA PRO A 181 8.02 10.04 3.73
C PRO A 181 8.71 9.72 5.05
N TRP A 182 8.96 8.43 5.29
CA TRP A 182 9.72 7.91 6.41
C TRP A 182 10.99 7.22 5.93
N TYR A 183 12.14 7.88 6.06
CA TYR A 183 13.42 7.29 5.71
C TYR A 183 13.79 6.17 6.68
N LEU A 184 14.41 5.10 6.17
CA LEU A 184 14.87 3.99 7.01
C LEU A 184 15.90 4.44 8.06
N GLY A 185 16.70 5.47 7.75
CA GLY A 185 17.65 6.09 8.68
C GLY A 185 17.02 6.97 9.76
N ALA A 186 15.73 7.28 9.68
CA ALA A 186 15.05 8.05 10.72
C ALA A 186 14.91 7.19 12.00
N THR A 187 15.31 7.75 13.13
CA THR A 187 15.42 7.03 14.41
C THR A 187 14.26 7.30 15.36
N ARG A 188 13.40 8.28 15.04
CA ARG A 188 12.27 8.66 15.88
C ARG A 188 11.05 8.98 15.03
N ILE A 189 9.88 8.79 15.63
CA ILE A 189 8.57 9.14 15.08
C ILE A 189 8.01 10.26 15.97
N PRO A 190 7.34 11.30 15.46
CA PRO A 190 6.67 12.30 16.30
C PRO A 190 5.61 11.66 17.21
N GLU A 191 5.38 12.23 18.39
CA GLU A 191 4.42 11.71 19.37
C GLU A 191 3.01 11.54 18.78
N ALA A 192 2.54 12.52 18.02
CA ALA A 192 1.25 12.47 17.33
C ALA A 192 1.07 11.27 16.38
N PHE A 193 2.16 10.70 15.87
CA PHE A 193 2.15 9.52 14.99
C PHE A 193 2.43 8.21 15.74
N ARG A 194 2.54 8.27 17.07
CA ARG A 194 2.65 7.13 17.97
C ARG A 194 1.34 6.95 18.73
N LYS A 195 0.97 5.69 18.98
CA LYS A 195 -0.22 5.35 19.78
C LYS A 195 0.08 4.36 20.91
N ALA A 196 1.23 3.70 20.87
CA ALA A 196 1.72 2.91 21.98
C ALA A 196 2.65 3.81 22.82
N PRO A 197 2.51 3.81 24.16
CA PRO A 197 3.43 4.54 25.02
C PRO A 197 4.83 3.93 24.92
N GLU A 198 5.76 4.66 24.32
CA GLU A 198 7.18 4.36 24.40
C GLU A 198 7.73 5.06 25.65
N SER A 199 8.03 4.27 26.68
CA SER A 199 8.86 4.70 27.81
C SER A 199 10.16 3.89 27.79
N LEU A 200 11.21 4.39 28.45
CA LEU A 200 12.45 3.64 28.66
C LEU A 200 12.23 2.32 29.41
N TYR A 201 11.05 2.13 30.02
CA TYR A 201 10.67 0.96 30.79
C TYR A 201 9.67 0.06 30.06
N THR A 202 9.22 0.43 28.86
CA THR A 202 8.25 -0.37 28.11
C THR A 202 8.92 -1.64 27.60
N THR A 203 8.52 -2.79 28.12
CA THR A 203 9.01 -4.10 27.68
C THR A 203 8.26 -4.58 26.44
N LYS A 204 8.82 -5.58 25.74
CA LYS A 204 8.10 -6.28 24.65
C LYS A 204 6.76 -6.87 25.13
N ARG A 205 6.69 -7.29 26.40
CA ARG A 205 5.45 -7.83 26.97
C ARG A 205 4.41 -6.74 27.13
N ASP A 206 4.79 -5.57 27.62
CA ASP A 206 3.88 -4.42 27.76
C ASP A 206 3.28 -3.98 26.41
N LEU A 207 4.11 -3.98 25.35
CA LEU A 207 3.63 -3.69 23.99
C LEU A 207 2.63 -4.75 23.48
N LEU A 208 2.88 -6.03 23.76
CA LEU A 208 1.96 -7.11 23.40
C LEU A 208 0.66 -7.02 24.20
N ASP A 209 0.75 -6.74 25.50
CA ASP A 209 -0.42 -6.58 26.36
C ASP A 209 -1.25 -5.38 25.92
N TYR A 210 -0.63 -4.25 25.58
CA TYR A 210 -1.32 -3.12 24.96
C TYR A 210 -1.96 -3.51 23.63
N HIS A 211 -1.28 -4.27 22.76
CA HIS A 211 -1.81 -4.67 21.46
C HIS A 211 -3.07 -5.54 21.56
N PHE A 212 -3.08 -6.50 22.49
CA PHE A 212 -4.20 -7.43 22.66
C PHE A 212 -5.27 -6.93 23.65
N ASN A 213 -4.91 -6.00 24.55
CA ASN A 213 -5.81 -5.43 25.57
C ASN A 213 -5.73 -3.89 25.56
N VAL A 214 -6.00 -3.30 24.39
CA VAL A 214 -5.98 -1.85 24.21
C VAL A 214 -6.98 -1.18 25.18
N PRO A 215 -6.57 -0.16 25.96
CA PRO A 215 -7.47 0.61 26.80
C PRO A 215 -8.65 1.19 26.01
N LYS A 216 -9.84 1.27 26.62
CA LYS A 216 -11.04 1.77 25.92
C LYS A 216 -10.89 3.23 25.50
N GLU A 217 -10.12 3.98 26.25
CA GLU A 217 -9.80 5.39 26.06
C GLU A 217 -9.04 5.60 24.74
N THR A 218 -8.28 4.61 24.27
CA THR A 218 -7.53 4.64 23.00
C THR A 218 -8.46 4.82 21.79
N TRP A 219 -9.75 4.56 21.93
CA TRP A 219 -10.76 4.71 20.87
C TRP A 219 -11.49 6.05 20.93
N ARG A 220 -11.22 6.90 21.92
CA ARG A 220 -11.77 8.26 21.96
C ARG A 220 -11.13 9.10 20.86
N LEU A 221 -11.90 10.04 20.30
CA LEU A 221 -11.37 11.04 19.38
C LEU A 221 -10.31 11.87 20.11
N ASP A 222 -9.10 11.85 19.58
CA ASP A 222 -7.95 12.59 20.07
C ASP A 222 -7.37 13.41 18.91
N MET A 223 -7.57 14.72 18.95
CA MET A 223 -7.09 15.62 17.89
C MET A 223 -5.56 15.78 17.91
N GLU A 224 -4.85 15.29 18.92
CA GLU A 224 -3.38 15.24 18.91
C GLU A 224 -2.85 13.95 18.26
N SER A 225 -3.71 12.95 18.04
CA SER A 225 -3.36 11.72 17.34
C SER A 225 -3.59 11.85 15.83
N ALA A 226 -2.52 11.66 15.05
CA ALA A 226 -2.58 11.69 13.60
C ALA A 226 -3.55 10.64 13.04
N SER A 227 -3.57 9.42 13.62
CA SER A 227 -4.54 8.40 13.20
C SER A 227 -5.97 8.86 13.37
N ALA A 228 -6.29 9.58 14.44
CA ALA A 228 -7.65 10.03 14.70
C ALA A 228 -8.03 11.22 13.81
N VAL A 229 -7.10 12.16 13.58
CA VAL A 229 -7.32 13.29 12.66
C VAL A 229 -7.52 12.82 11.22
N PHE A 230 -6.66 11.91 10.71
CA PHE A 230 -6.82 11.40 9.33
C PHE A 230 -8.09 10.57 9.15
N THR A 231 -8.50 9.79 10.16
CA THR A 231 -9.80 9.10 10.13
C THR A 231 -10.96 10.08 10.13
N LEU A 232 -10.94 11.11 10.99
CA LEU A 232 -11.98 12.13 11.00
C LEU A 232 -12.07 12.87 9.64
N LEU A 233 -10.93 13.22 9.04
CA LEU A 233 -10.90 13.81 7.70
C LEU A 233 -11.52 12.86 6.66
N GLY A 234 -11.15 11.57 6.67
CA GLY A 234 -11.71 10.56 5.77
C GLY A 234 -13.23 10.43 5.91
N GLU A 235 -13.74 10.36 7.14
CA GLU A 235 -15.18 10.28 7.42
C GLU A 235 -15.95 11.52 6.96
N ILE A 236 -15.41 12.73 7.22
CA ILE A 236 -16.01 13.98 6.76
C ILE A 236 -16.03 14.06 5.23
N VAL A 237 -14.93 13.65 4.59
CA VAL A 237 -14.86 13.57 3.12
C VAL A 237 -15.90 12.58 2.60
N ASP A 238 -16.04 11.40 3.19
CA ASP A 238 -17.01 10.41 2.73
C ASP A 238 -18.47 10.83 2.91
N ALA A 239 -18.76 11.63 3.94
CA ALA A 239 -20.10 12.15 4.20
C ALA A 239 -20.61 13.04 3.04
N ASP A 240 -19.75 13.86 2.44
CA ASP A 240 -20.05 14.64 1.23
C ASP A 240 -18.86 14.67 0.26
N TYR A 241 -18.58 13.49 -0.31
CA TYR A 241 -17.40 13.27 -1.15
C TYR A 241 -17.34 14.21 -2.34
N LYS A 242 -18.49 14.48 -2.98
CA LYS A 242 -18.60 15.37 -4.13
C LYS A 242 -18.08 16.78 -3.81
N ARG A 243 -18.46 17.31 -2.64
CA ARG A 243 -18.09 18.66 -2.21
C ARG A 243 -16.65 18.70 -1.70
N ALA A 244 -16.24 17.72 -0.91
CA ALA A 244 -14.99 17.80 -0.15
C ALA A 244 -13.75 17.36 -0.94
N ILE A 245 -13.85 16.29 -1.75
CA ILE A 245 -12.67 15.61 -2.30
C ILE A 245 -11.81 16.51 -3.19
N GLY A 246 -12.42 17.46 -3.92
CA GLY A 246 -11.70 18.33 -4.85
C GLY A 246 -10.63 19.19 -4.15
N ASN A 247 -11.00 19.82 -3.03
CA ASN A 247 -10.09 20.64 -2.24
C ASN A 247 -9.01 19.77 -1.57
N VAL A 248 -9.43 18.69 -0.92
CA VAL A 248 -8.52 17.76 -0.22
C VAL A 248 -7.47 17.17 -1.17
N ARG A 249 -7.87 16.68 -2.34
CA ARG A 249 -6.95 16.14 -3.35
C ARG A 249 -5.99 17.20 -3.88
N LYS A 250 -6.46 18.44 -4.06
CA LYS A 250 -5.61 19.53 -4.51
C LYS A 250 -4.52 19.82 -3.47
N THR A 251 -4.90 19.99 -2.21
CA THR A 251 -3.98 20.24 -1.10
C THR A 251 -2.94 19.13 -0.96
N TRP A 252 -3.36 17.87 -0.99
CA TRP A 252 -2.42 16.74 -0.90
C TRP A 252 -1.53 16.57 -2.12
N LYS A 253 -2.04 16.86 -3.32
CA LYS A 253 -1.21 16.87 -4.52
C LYS A 253 -0.12 17.93 -4.45
N GLU A 254 -0.42 19.13 -3.96
CA GLU A 254 0.57 20.19 -3.79
C GLU A 254 1.61 19.81 -2.72
N PHE A 255 1.16 19.21 -1.61
CA PHE A 255 2.03 18.70 -0.56
C PHE A 255 3.03 17.65 -1.08
N GLU A 256 2.52 16.59 -1.73
CA GLU A 256 3.34 15.48 -2.24
C GLU A 256 4.26 15.92 -3.38
N MET A 257 3.79 16.82 -4.26
CA MET A 257 4.65 17.37 -5.31
C MET A 257 5.86 18.09 -4.74
N LEU A 258 5.68 18.86 -3.66
CA LEU A 258 6.80 19.52 -2.99
C LEU A 258 7.78 18.50 -2.41
N GLU A 259 7.30 17.42 -1.80
CA GLU A 259 8.15 16.34 -1.29
C GLU A 259 8.98 15.70 -2.39
N PHE A 260 8.36 15.36 -3.53
CA PHE A 260 9.07 14.78 -4.67
C PHE A 260 10.11 15.73 -5.26
N MET A 261 9.83 17.03 -5.32
CA MET A 261 10.79 18.02 -5.81
C MET A 261 11.98 18.21 -4.85
N LEU A 262 11.74 18.15 -3.54
CA LEU A 262 12.79 18.31 -2.53
C LEU A 262 13.60 17.04 -2.30
N GLN A 263 13.05 15.86 -2.60
CA GLN A 263 13.68 14.56 -2.33
C GLN A 263 15.16 14.48 -2.76
N PRO A 264 15.56 14.87 -4.00
CA PRO A 264 16.96 14.79 -4.40
C PRO A 264 17.90 15.63 -3.53
N VAL A 265 17.48 16.84 -3.13
CA VAL A 265 18.30 17.76 -2.33
C VAL A 265 18.40 17.29 -0.88
N ILE A 266 17.32 16.76 -0.32
CA ILE A 266 17.31 16.14 1.01
C ILE A 266 18.29 14.97 1.05
N GLU A 267 18.29 14.13 0.02
CA GLU A 267 19.15 12.94 -0.03
C GLU A 267 20.60 13.26 -0.33
N GLU A 268 20.87 14.25 -1.18
CA GLU A 268 22.23 14.74 -1.39
C GLU A 268 22.81 15.29 -0.08
N SER A 269 22.01 16.05 0.67
CA SER A 269 22.40 16.59 1.97
C SER A 269 22.64 15.46 2.98
N ALA A 270 21.71 14.52 3.08
CA ALA A 270 21.86 13.34 3.94
C ALA A 270 23.11 12.54 3.58
N LEU A 271 23.41 12.35 2.29
CA LEU A 271 24.59 11.61 1.84
C LEU A 271 25.89 12.34 2.15
N LYS A 272 25.92 13.68 2.05
CA LYS A 272 27.06 14.50 2.49
C LYS A 272 27.31 14.34 3.99
N LEU A 273 26.26 14.44 4.80
CA LEU A 273 26.34 14.23 6.25
C LEU A 273 26.77 12.79 6.57
N PHE A 274 26.23 11.79 5.86
CA PHE A 274 26.48 10.38 6.13
C PHE A 274 27.95 10.01 5.95
N LYS A 275 28.63 10.64 4.99
CA LYS A 275 30.08 10.46 4.76
C LYS A 275 30.95 11.07 5.86
N GLN A 276 30.43 12.04 6.61
CA GLN A 276 31.13 12.73 7.68
C GLN A 276 30.82 12.09 9.04
N ASP A 277 29.53 11.96 9.34
CA ASP A 277 28.98 11.40 10.56
C ASP A 277 27.62 10.76 10.24
N LYS A 278 27.57 9.43 10.36
CA LYS A 278 26.36 8.65 10.13
C LYS A 278 25.23 9.04 11.09
N ALA A 279 25.53 9.31 12.36
CA ALA A 279 24.52 9.70 13.34
C ALA A 279 23.90 11.05 12.99
N LEU A 280 24.71 12.00 12.53
CA LEU A 280 24.22 13.31 12.09
C LEU A 280 23.29 13.20 10.87
N ALA A 281 23.59 12.31 9.91
CA ALA A 281 22.70 12.05 8.78
C ALA A 281 21.36 11.44 9.20
N MET A 282 21.39 10.49 10.14
CA MET A 282 20.18 9.87 10.69
C MET A 282 19.33 10.88 11.47
N GLU A 283 19.97 11.78 12.22
CA GLU A 283 19.29 12.89 12.89
C GLU A 283 18.65 13.85 11.88
N PHE A 284 19.38 14.25 10.83
CA PHE A 284 18.84 15.07 9.75
C PHE A 284 17.60 14.44 9.09
N LEU A 285 17.67 13.15 8.74
CA LEU A 285 16.53 12.43 8.16
C LEU A 285 15.37 12.29 9.15
N THR A 286 15.66 12.11 10.45
CA THR A 286 14.66 12.08 11.51
C THR A 286 13.90 13.39 11.59
N LEU A 287 14.62 14.52 11.58
CA LEU A 287 14.03 15.85 11.62
C LEU A 287 13.18 16.12 10.38
N TYR A 288 13.67 15.78 9.18
CA TYR A 288 12.93 15.93 7.94
C TYR A 288 11.62 15.11 7.92
N SER A 289 11.69 13.80 8.20
CA SER A 289 10.48 12.96 8.25
C SER A 289 9.50 13.43 9.31
N SER A 290 9.99 13.86 10.47
CA SER A 290 9.17 14.39 11.56
C SER A 290 8.48 15.71 11.17
N SER A 291 9.19 16.62 10.48
CA SER A 291 8.61 17.88 10.04
C SER A 291 7.52 17.66 8.99
N GLN A 292 7.73 16.74 8.04
CA GLN A 292 6.71 16.39 7.05
C GLN A 292 5.48 15.77 7.70
N ALA A 293 5.67 14.87 8.66
CA ALA A 293 4.59 14.26 9.42
C ALA A 293 3.77 15.31 10.18
N LEU A 294 4.41 16.17 10.99
CA LEU A 294 3.71 17.20 11.76
C LEU A 294 3.00 18.23 10.87
N LYS A 295 3.64 18.66 9.78
CA LYS A 295 3.02 19.55 8.79
C LYS A 295 1.78 18.90 8.14
N SER A 296 1.84 17.61 7.83
CA SER A 296 0.70 16.89 7.26
C SER A 296 -0.47 16.82 8.23
N LEU A 297 -0.19 16.66 9.53
CA LEU A 297 -1.20 16.66 10.59
C LEU A 297 -1.90 18.02 10.73
N GLU A 298 -1.12 19.10 10.78
CA GLU A 298 -1.66 20.47 10.83
C GLU A 298 -2.51 20.77 9.59
N THR A 299 -2.02 20.38 8.41
CA THR A 299 -2.78 20.54 7.15
C THR A 299 -4.09 19.76 7.19
N ALA A 300 -4.10 18.55 7.75
CA ALA A 300 -5.32 17.76 7.87
C ALA A 300 -6.33 18.40 8.85
N LYS A 301 -5.87 18.96 9.97
CA LYS A 301 -6.70 19.74 10.90
C LYS A 301 -7.35 20.94 10.18
N ASN A 302 -6.57 21.70 9.42
CA ASN A 302 -7.08 22.84 8.66
C ASN A 302 -8.12 22.41 7.62
N LEU A 303 -7.89 21.31 6.88
CA LEU A 303 -8.86 20.77 5.94
C LEU A 303 -10.16 20.36 6.62
N ILE A 304 -10.10 19.76 7.81
CA ILE A 304 -11.28 19.42 8.60
C ILE A 304 -12.09 20.67 8.94
N ASP A 305 -11.43 21.73 9.38
CA ASP A 305 -12.08 23.00 9.74
C ASP A 305 -12.65 23.74 8.52
N GLU A 306 -12.05 23.59 7.33
CA GLU A 306 -12.57 24.15 6.08
C GLU A 306 -13.81 23.41 5.54
N ILE A 307 -13.95 22.10 5.81
CA ILE A 307 -15.04 21.29 5.28
C ILE A 307 -16.28 21.34 6.18
N LYS A 308 -16.09 21.38 7.50
CA LYS A 308 -17.18 21.50 8.49
C LYS A 308 -18.01 22.76 8.26
#